data_AF-A0A0F5VK67-F1
#
_entry.id   AF-A0A0F5VK67-F1
#
_cell.length_a   1.000
_cell.length_b   1.000
_cell.length_c   1.000
_cell.angle_alpha   90.00
_cell.angle_beta   90.00
_cell.angle_gamma   90.00
#
_symmetry.space_group_name_H-M   'P 1'
#
loop_
_entity.id
_entity.type
_entity.pdbx_description
1 polymer ?
#
loop_
_entity_poly.entity_id
_entity_poly.type
_entity_poly.pdbx_seq_one_letter_code
_entity_poly.pdbx_strand_id
1 'polypeptide(L)'
;AAFALWEDPEVRPKLLGILQAAVNSEEGAEQMRGFLANQLFAQAGKSIGVDGMDIHQAAETFGVPAVNINAAAGQVWGAVLMRYVVKLEPIASVPAEELIQLLKPTIQRYLG
;
A
#
# COMPACT_ATOMS: atom_id res chain seq x y z
N ALA A 1 -1.55 1.67 9.72
CA ALA A 1 -2.24 0.40 9.41
C ALA A 1 -1.66 -0.29 8.18
N ALA A 2 -1.71 0.30 6.99
CA ALA A 2 -1.24 -0.36 5.75
C ALA A 2 0.23 -0.82 5.77
N PHE A 3 1.16 0.01 6.27
CA PHE A 3 2.58 -0.38 6.37
C PHE A 3 2.82 -1.51 7.37
N ALA A 4 2.02 -1.60 8.44
CA ALA A 4 2.19 -2.60 9.49
C ALA A 4 1.97 -4.04 8.99
N LEU A 5 1.08 -4.24 8.00
CA LEU A 5 0.88 -5.56 7.36
C LEU A 5 2.14 -6.06 6.62
N TRP A 6 3.02 -5.15 6.18
CA TRP A 6 4.29 -5.51 5.54
C TRP A 6 5.38 -5.86 6.56
N GLU A 7 5.20 -5.50 7.83
CA GLU A 7 6.15 -5.86 8.90
C GLU A 7 5.86 -7.25 9.48
N ASP A 8 4.64 -7.77 9.30
CA ASP A 8 4.27 -9.12 9.72
C ASP A 8 5.07 -10.16 8.91
N PRO A 9 5.96 -10.95 9.54
CA PRO A 9 6.82 -11.90 8.84
C PRO A 9 6.06 -13.08 8.23
N GLU A 10 4.86 -13.40 8.71
CA GLU A 10 4.01 -14.46 8.14
C GLU A 10 3.27 -13.96 6.89
N VAL A 11 2.85 -12.69 6.88
CA VAL A 11 2.09 -12.08 5.77
C VAL A 11 3.01 -11.52 4.68
N ARG A 12 4.15 -10.93 5.05
CA ARG A 12 5.07 -10.23 4.15
C ARG A 12 5.51 -11.08 2.94
N PRO A 13 5.93 -12.36 3.06
CA PRO A 13 6.40 -13.14 1.90
C PRO A 13 5.32 -13.26 0.82
N LYS A 14 4.06 -13.44 1.22
CA LYS A 14 2.92 -13.53 0.30
C LYS A 14 2.70 -12.19 -0.41
N LEU A 15 2.69 -11.08 0.33
CA LEU A 15 2.51 -9.75 -0.26
C LEU A 15 3.64 -9.37 -1.22
N LEU A 16 4.89 -9.70 -0.88
CA LEU A 16 6.04 -9.48 -1.75
C LEU A 16 5.97 -10.34 -3.02
N GLY A 17 5.48 -11.57 -2.94
CA GLY A 17 5.27 -12.42 -4.13
C GLY A 17 4.29 -11.80 -5.13
N ILE A 18 3.16 -11.26 -4.65
CA ILE A 18 2.18 -10.56 -5.51
C ILE A 18 2.81 -9.31 -6.14
N LEU A 19 3.54 -8.52 -5.35
CA LEU A 19 4.23 -7.32 -5.83
C LEU A 19 5.31 -7.67 -6.88
N GLN A 20 6.10 -8.72 -6.64
CA GLN A 20 7.12 -9.19 -7.57
C GLN A 20 6.53 -9.69 -8.88
N ALA A 21 5.41 -10.41 -8.85
CA ALA A 21 4.70 -10.79 -10.06
C ALA A 21 4.25 -9.54 -10.84
N ALA A 22 3.70 -8.55 -10.14
CA ALA A 22 3.20 -7.33 -10.74
C ALA A 22 4.27 -6.48 -11.46
N VAL A 23 5.51 -6.48 -10.97
CA VAL A 23 6.61 -5.71 -11.59
C VAL A 23 7.35 -6.46 -12.69
N ASN A 24 7.21 -7.80 -12.76
CA ASN A 24 7.97 -8.64 -13.69
C ASN A 24 7.15 -9.17 -14.87
N SER A 25 5.82 -9.05 -14.86
CA SER A 25 4.99 -9.44 -16.01
C SER A 25 3.69 -8.64 -16.11
N GLU A 26 3.15 -8.51 -17.33
CA GLU A 26 1.87 -7.83 -17.57
C GLU A 26 0.70 -8.61 -16.96
N GLU A 27 0.74 -9.94 -17.00
CA GLU A 27 -0.27 -10.80 -16.36
C GLU A 27 -0.26 -10.63 -14.84
N GLY A 28 0.92 -10.43 -14.24
CA GLY A 28 1.05 -10.13 -12.82
C GLY A 28 0.51 -8.73 -12.49
N ALA A 29 0.79 -7.75 -13.36
CA ALA A 29 0.27 -6.40 -13.22
C ALA A 29 -1.26 -6.36 -13.29
N GLU A 30 -1.85 -7.15 -14.19
CA GLU A 30 -3.31 -7.28 -14.32
C GLU A 30 -3.95 -7.93 -13.09
N GLN A 31 -3.36 -9.01 -12.58
CA GLN A 31 -3.81 -9.62 -11.32
C GLN A 31 -3.75 -8.64 -10.15
N MET A 32 -2.69 -7.82 -10.09
CA MET A 32 -2.53 -6.81 -9.07
C MET A 32 -3.57 -5.69 -9.20
N ARG A 33 -3.85 -5.20 -10.42
CA ARG A 33 -4.93 -4.22 -10.65
C ARG A 33 -6.27 -4.77 -10.17
N GLY A 34 -6.58 -6.02 -10.47
CA GLY A 34 -7.77 -6.71 -9.99
C GLY A 34 -7.82 -6.85 -8.46
N PHE A 35 -6.71 -7.21 -7.82
CA PHE A 35 -6.61 -7.30 -6.36
C PHE A 35 -6.82 -5.94 -5.68
N LEU A 36 -6.18 -4.88 -6.20
CA LEU A 36 -6.32 -3.53 -5.67
C LEU A 36 -7.74 -3.00 -5.82
N ALA A 37 -8.37 -3.21 -6.98
CA ALA A 37 -9.73 -2.76 -7.24
C ALA A 37 -10.75 -3.42 -6.32
N ASN A 38 -10.56 -4.71 -5.97
CA ASN A 38 -11.62 -5.52 -5.35
C ASN A 38 -11.38 -5.92 -3.89
N GLN A 39 -10.13 -6.06 -3.44
CA GLN A 39 -9.82 -6.66 -2.14
C GLN A 39 -9.11 -5.71 -1.18
N LEU A 40 -8.14 -4.92 -1.64
CA LEU A 40 -7.37 -4.04 -0.75
C LEU A 40 -8.28 -2.97 -0.13
N PHE A 41 -9.05 -2.26 -0.95
CA PHE A 41 -9.96 -1.21 -0.46
C PHE A 41 -11.12 -1.80 0.33
N ALA A 42 -11.66 -2.95 -0.07
CA ALA A 42 -12.72 -3.63 0.68
C ALA A 42 -12.26 -4.02 2.10
N GLN A 43 -11.01 -4.46 2.27
CA GLN A 43 -10.47 -4.78 3.59
C GLN A 43 -10.19 -3.52 4.43
N ALA A 44 -9.70 -2.44 3.80
CA ALA A 44 -9.55 -1.15 4.46
C ALA A 44 -10.91 -0.57 4.89
N GLY A 45 -11.92 -0.64 4.04
CA GLY A 45 -13.30 -0.23 4.32
C GLY A 45 -13.87 -0.95 5.53
N LYS A 46 -13.68 -2.27 5.66
CA LYS A 46 -14.14 -3.04 6.84
C LYS A 46 -13.61 -2.49 8.16
N SER A 47 -12.39 -1.97 8.19
CA SER A 47 -11.80 -1.37 9.40
C SER A 47 -12.50 -0.07 9.84
N ILE A 48 -13.28 0.53 8.95
CA ILE A 48 -14.07 1.75 9.19
C ILE A 48 -15.58 1.52 8.98
N GLY A 49 -16.02 0.25 8.92
CA GLY A 49 -17.44 -0.11 8.81
C GLY A 49 -18.05 0.00 7.40
N VAL A 50 -17.23 0.08 6.35
CA VAL A 50 -17.66 0.15 4.95
C VAL A 50 -17.34 -1.15 4.23
N ASP A 51 -18.36 -1.90 3.81
CA ASP A 51 -18.17 -3.12 3.02
C ASP A 51 -18.00 -2.80 1.53
N GLY A 52 -17.10 -3.54 0.87
CA GLY A 52 -16.92 -3.46 -0.59
C GLY A 52 -16.32 -2.16 -1.11
N MET A 53 -15.67 -1.37 -0.24
CA MET A 53 -15.04 -0.10 -0.61
C MET A 53 -14.11 -0.27 -1.82
N ASP A 54 -14.30 0.54 -2.86
CA ASP A 54 -13.36 0.70 -3.97
C ASP A 54 -12.51 1.97 -3.84
N ILE A 55 -11.64 2.24 -4.83
CA ILE A 55 -10.77 3.43 -4.81
C ILE A 55 -11.56 4.74 -4.89
N HIS A 56 -12.70 4.77 -5.58
CA HIS A 56 -13.52 5.97 -5.74
C HIS A 56 -14.26 6.28 -4.44
N GLN A 57 -14.81 5.26 -3.78
CA GLN A 57 -15.43 5.39 -2.47
C GLN A 57 -14.42 5.77 -1.38
N ALA A 58 -13.19 5.25 -1.45
CA ALA A 58 -12.10 5.71 -0.59
C ALA A 58 -11.81 7.21 -0.83
N ALA A 59 -11.72 7.62 -2.09
CA ALA A 59 -11.47 9.01 -2.47
C ALA A 59 -12.59 9.95 -1.96
N GLU A 60 -13.85 9.55 -2.09
CA GLU A 60 -15.01 10.26 -1.53
C GLU A 60 -14.93 10.38 0.00
N THR A 61 -14.56 9.28 0.68
CA THR A 61 -14.41 9.26 2.15
C THR A 61 -13.38 10.27 2.64
N PHE A 62 -12.28 10.43 1.89
CA PHE A 62 -11.21 11.39 2.19
C PHE A 62 -11.46 12.78 1.57
N GLY A 63 -12.50 12.96 0.76
CA GLY A 63 -12.79 14.23 0.09
C GLY A 63 -11.72 14.65 -0.92
N VAL A 64 -11.02 13.70 -1.52
CA VAL A 64 -9.92 13.95 -2.47
C VAL A 64 -10.17 13.27 -3.83
N PRO A 65 -9.52 13.69 -4.92
CA PRO A 65 -9.55 12.94 -6.18
C PRO A 65 -8.95 11.53 -6.04
N ALA A 66 -9.45 10.55 -6.79
CA ALA A 66 -8.96 9.16 -6.72
C ALA A 66 -7.45 9.01 -6.99
N VAL A 67 -6.86 9.89 -7.81
CA VAL A 67 -5.41 9.89 -8.06
C VAL A 67 -4.59 10.14 -6.79
N ASN A 68 -5.15 10.83 -5.80
CA ASN A 68 -4.48 11.02 -4.51
C ASN A 68 -4.39 9.71 -3.73
N ILE A 69 -5.39 8.83 -3.85
CA ILE A 69 -5.33 7.48 -3.28
C ILE A 69 -4.23 6.67 -3.97
N ASN A 70 -4.09 6.80 -5.30
CA ASN A 70 -2.96 6.19 -6.02
C ASN A 70 -1.60 6.73 -5.55
N ALA A 71 -1.48 8.04 -5.33
CA ALA A 71 -0.25 8.65 -4.84
C ALA A 71 0.14 8.12 -3.44
N ALA A 72 -0.83 8.01 -2.53
CA ALA A 72 -0.64 7.42 -1.21
C ALA A 72 -0.20 5.94 -1.30
N ALA A 73 -0.84 5.15 -2.17
CA ALA A 73 -0.46 3.76 -2.41
C ALA A 73 0.97 3.65 -2.99
N GLY A 74 1.30 4.48 -3.98
CA GLY A 74 2.63 4.52 -4.61
C GLY A 74 3.75 4.85 -3.62
N GLN A 75 3.50 5.75 -2.66
CA GLN A 75 4.46 6.07 -1.61
C GLN A 75 4.78 4.85 -0.72
N VAL A 76 3.75 4.09 -0.34
CA VAL A 76 3.92 2.85 0.45
C VAL A 76 4.66 1.79 -0.36
N TRP A 77 4.30 1.61 -1.63
CA TRP A 77 4.91 0.62 -2.51
C TRP A 77 6.39 0.91 -2.76
N GLY A 78 6.74 2.16 -3.03
CA GLY A 78 8.13 2.58 -3.20
C GLY A 78 8.97 2.27 -1.95
N ALA A 79 8.44 2.56 -0.77
CA ALA A 79 9.11 2.24 0.49
C ALA A 79 9.29 0.73 0.69
N VAL A 80 8.27 -0.08 0.41
CA VAL A 80 8.31 -1.55 0.48
C VAL A 80 9.33 -2.12 -0.49
N LEU A 81 9.36 -1.64 -1.74
CA LEU A 81 10.35 -2.06 -2.74
C LEU A 81 11.78 -1.77 -2.26
N MET A 82 12.03 -0.54 -1.80
CA MET A 82 13.35 -0.16 -1.30
C MET A 82 13.77 -0.98 -0.06
N ARG A 83 12.85 -1.18 0.90
CA ARG A 83 13.13 -1.88 2.16
C ARG A 83 13.31 -3.39 1.99
N TYR A 84 12.43 -4.04 1.23
CA TYR A 84 12.32 -5.50 1.24
C TYR A 84 12.84 -6.20 -0.01
N VAL A 85 12.78 -5.53 -1.16
CA VAL A 85 13.21 -6.10 -2.44
C VAL A 85 14.64 -5.68 -2.75
N VAL A 86 14.86 -4.36 -2.84
CA VAL A 86 16.19 -3.79 -3.12
C VAL A 86 17.10 -3.89 -1.89
N LYS A 87 16.51 -3.78 -0.69
CA LYS A 87 17.23 -3.74 0.61
C LYS A 87 18.26 -2.60 0.65
N LEU A 88 17.81 -1.41 0.24
CA LEU A 88 18.63 -0.20 0.22
C LEU A 88 18.80 0.36 1.64
N GLU A 89 20.02 0.70 2.06
CA GLU A 89 20.26 1.34 3.36
C GLU A 89 20.12 2.87 3.29
N PRO A 90 19.63 3.54 4.35
CA PRO A 90 19.27 2.99 5.68
C PRO A 90 17.82 2.46 5.79
N ILE A 91 17.01 2.59 4.73
CA ILE A 91 15.57 2.26 4.77
C ILE A 91 15.29 0.76 4.97
N ALA A 92 16.25 -0.11 4.64
CA ALA A 92 16.17 -1.55 4.88
C ALA A 92 16.25 -1.91 6.36
N SER A 93 17.08 -1.21 7.14
CA SER A 93 17.39 -1.57 8.54
C SER A 93 16.73 -0.68 9.59
N VAL A 94 16.31 0.55 9.23
CA VAL A 94 15.64 1.47 10.16
C VAL A 94 14.41 0.82 10.82
N PRO A 95 14.11 1.09 12.11
CA PRO A 95 12.89 0.60 12.73
C PRO A 95 11.63 0.98 11.95
N ALA A 96 10.66 0.08 11.89
CA ALA A 96 9.44 0.27 11.11
C ALA A 96 8.65 1.50 11.61
N GLU A 97 8.60 1.70 12.92
CA GLU A 97 7.93 2.84 13.55
C GLU A 97 8.52 4.17 13.10
N GLU A 98 9.84 4.26 12.96
CA GLU A 98 10.53 5.46 12.49
C GLU A 98 10.21 5.73 11.02
N LEU A 99 10.18 4.68 10.18
CA LEU A 99 9.77 4.80 8.78
C LEU A 99 8.29 5.20 8.66
N ILE A 100 7.40 4.65 9.49
CA ILE A 100 5.99 5.03 9.53
C ILE A 100 5.84 6.51 9.93
N GLN A 101 6.59 6.97 10.94
CA GLN A 101 6.57 8.37 11.37
C GLN A 101 7.07 9.30 10.26
N LEU A 102 8.11 8.89 9.51
CA LEU A 102 8.64 9.64 8.38
C LEU A 102 7.63 9.76 7.22
N LEU A 103 6.94 8.66 6.88
CA LEU A 103 6.05 8.60 5.72
C LEU A 103 4.65 9.17 5.99
N LYS A 104 4.19 9.13 7.24
CA LYS A 104 2.82 9.53 7.62
C LYS A 104 2.43 10.94 7.13
N PRO A 105 3.22 12.01 7.32
CA PRO A 105 2.86 13.35 6.86
C PRO A 105 2.68 13.43 5.34
N THR A 106 3.51 12.72 4.58
CA THR A 106 3.43 12.66 3.11
C THR A 106 2.15 11.96 2.66
N ILE A 107 1.80 10.85 3.32
CA ILE A 107 0.55 10.12 3.04
C ILE A 107 -0.66 10.99 3.39
N GLN A 108 -0.67 11.63 4.57
CA GLN A 108 -1.73 12.55 4.98
C GLN A 108 -1.88 13.71 3.98
N ARG A 109 -0.78 14.29 3.50
CA ARG A 109 -0.82 15.33 2.46
C ARG A 109 -1.55 14.90 1.20
N TYR A 110 -1.48 13.62 0.80
CA TYR A 110 -2.26 13.12 -0.33
C TYR A 110 -3.74 12.99 0.02
N LEU A 111 -4.07 12.54 1.23
CA LEU A 111 -5.43 12.21 1.64
C LEU A 111 -6.24 13.40 2.19
N GLY A 112 -5.63 14.57 2.37
CA GLY A 112 -6.26 15.73 3.02
C GLY A 112 -6.23 15.65 4.53
#